data_AF-A0A4U9WQW7-F1
#
_entry.id   AF-A0A4U9WQW7-F1
#
_cell.length_a   1.000
_cell.length_b   1.000
_cell.length_c   1.000
_cell.angle_alpha   90.00
_cell.angle_beta   90.00
_cell.angle_gamma   90.00
#
_symmetry.space_group_name_H-M   'P 1'
#
loop_
_entity.id
_entity.type
_entity.pdbx_description
1 polymer ?
#
loop_
_entity_poly.entity_id
_entity_poly.type
_entity_poly.pdbx_seq_one_letter_code
_entity_poly.pdbx_strand_id
1 'polypeptide(L)'
;MPVGPGRGSGAGSLVAYALKITDLDPLEFDLLFERFLNPERVSMPDFDVDFCMEKRDLVIEHVAEMYGREAVSQIITFGTMAAKAVIRDVGRVLGHPYGFVDRISKLVPPDPGMTLEKAFAAEPQLPEIYEADEEVKALIDMARKLEGVTRNAGKHAGAW
;
A
#
# COMPACT_ATOMS: atom_id res chain seq x y z
N MET A 1 -23.20 7.41 7.99
CA MET A 1 -21.97 6.59 7.99
C MET A 1 -20.82 7.53 7.63
N PRO A 2 -19.74 7.65 8.42
CA PRO A 2 -18.66 8.57 8.06
C PRO A 2 -17.94 8.02 6.82
N VAL A 3 -17.88 8.85 5.78
CA VAL A 3 -17.12 8.61 4.56
C VAL A 3 -15.69 9.13 4.76
N GLY A 4 -14.71 8.45 4.17
CA GLY A 4 -13.32 8.90 4.22
C GLY A 4 -13.16 10.28 3.56
N PRO A 5 -12.11 11.04 3.91
CA PRO A 5 -11.88 12.37 3.34
C PRO A 5 -11.39 12.35 1.89
N GLY A 6 -10.92 11.20 1.39
CA GLY A 6 -10.41 11.04 0.02
C GLY A 6 -11.51 11.24 -1.02
N ARG A 7 -11.32 12.17 -1.95
CA ARG A 7 -12.18 12.38 -3.12
C ARG A 7 -11.39 12.52 -4.43
N GLY A 8 -10.12 12.10 -4.40
CA GLY A 8 -9.17 12.29 -5.49
C GLY A 8 -9.18 13.73 -6.02
N SER A 9 -9.22 13.87 -7.35
CA SER A 9 -9.42 15.16 -8.02
C SER A 9 -10.90 15.56 -8.13
N GLY A 10 -11.83 14.72 -7.68
CA GLY A 10 -13.28 14.92 -7.78
C GLY A 10 -13.82 16.16 -7.05
N ALA A 11 -13.05 16.71 -6.11
CA ALA A 11 -13.34 17.99 -5.46
C ALA A 11 -13.45 19.16 -6.46
N GLY A 12 -12.83 19.08 -7.65
CA GLY A 12 -12.98 20.07 -8.72
C GLY A 12 -14.31 20.02 -9.47
N SER A 13 -15.20 19.08 -9.15
CA SER A 13 -16.50 18.95 -9.82
C SER A 13 -17.61 19.66 -9.07
N LEU A 14 -18.13 20.74 -9.66
CA LEU A 14 -19.28 21.47 -9.11
C LEU A 14 -20.54 20.60 -9.09
N VAL A 15 -20.67 19.66 -10.04
CA VAL A 15 -21.74 18.66 -10.04
C VAL A 15 -21.62 17.74 -8.83
N ALA A 16 -20.41 17.30 -8.49
CA ALA A 16 -20.17 16.47 -7.31
C ALA A 16 -20.52 17.23 -6.02
N TYR A 17 -20.20 18.53 -5.96
CA TYR A 17 -20.59 19.39 -4.85
C TYR A 17 -22.12 19.52 -4.74
N ALA A 18 -22.80 19.81 -5.84
CA ALA A 18 -24.26 19.93 -5.88
C ALA A 18 -25.00 18.63 -5.49
N LEU A 19 -24.44 17.47 -5.84
CA LEU A 19 -24.96 16.15 -5.49
C LEU A 19 -24.56 15.68 -4.08
N LYS A 20 -23.83 16.50 -3.31
CA LYS A 20 -23.33 16.17 -1.96
C LYS A 20 -22.37 14.97 -1.95
N ILE A 21 -21.67 14.75 -3.06
CA ILE A 21 -20.57 13.77 -3.17
C ILE A 21 -19.29 14.36 -2.56
N THR A 22 -19.08 15.66 -2.76
CA THR A 22 -17.99 16.44 -2.16
C THR A 22 -18.55 17.55 -1.26
N ASP A 23 -17.76 17.97 -0.27
CA ASP A 23 -18.17 18.97 0.73
C ASP A 23 -17.58 20.38 0.47
N LEU A 24 -16.82 20.55 -0.61
CA LEU A 24 -16.13 21.80 -0.98
C LEU A 24 -16.73 22.43 -2.23
N ASP A 25 -16.94 23.74 -2.19
CA ASP A 25 -17.30 24.53 -3.38
C ASP A 25 -16.05 24.75 -4.25
N PRO A 26 -15.96 24.16 -5.45
CA PRO A 26 -14.79 24.29 -6.30
C PRO A 26 -14.58 25.71 -6.83
N LEU A 27 -15.64 26.54 -6.92
CA LEU A 27 -15.52 27.91 -7.44
C LEU A 27 -14.87 28.85 -6.42
N GLU A 28 -15.09 28.62 -5.12
CA GLU A 28 -14.48 29.42 -4.05
C GLU A 28 -12.96 29.18 -3.94
N PHE A 29 -12.50 27.98 -4.32
CA PHE A 29 -11.11 27.53 -4.18
C PHE A 29 -10.37 27.34 -5.52
N ASP A 30 -10.93 27.85 -6.63
CA ASP A 30 -10.37 27.72 -7.98
C ASP A 30 -9.98 26.27 -8.36
N LEU A 31 -10.78 25.29 -7.93
CA LEU A 31 -10.55 23.89 -8.24
C LEU A 31 -11.05 23.56 -9.66
N LEU A 32 -10.15 23.04 -10.50
CA LEU A 32 -10.44 22.78 -11.92
C LEU A 32 -11.11 21.43 -12.16
N PHE A 33 -12.22 21.43 -12.89
CA PHE A 33 -12.93 20.21 -13.27
C PHE A 33 -12.11 19.32 -14.21
N GLU A 34 -11.36 19.91 -15.14
CA GLU A 34 -10.56 19.20 -16.14
C GLU A 34 -9.41 18.40 -15.50
N ARG A 35 -9.04 18.73 -14.25
CA ARG A 35 -8.09 17.92 -13.49
C ARG A 35 -8.66 16.56 -13.10
N PHE A 36 -9.98 16.50 -12.89
CA PHE A 36 -10.75 15.31 -12.59
C PHE A 36 -11.12 14.53 -13.84
N LEU A 37 -11.77 15.19 -14.82
CA LEU A 37 -12.20 14.57 -16.06
C LEU A 37 -11.95 15.51 -17.23
N ASN A 38 -10.95 15.16 -18.05
CA ASN A 38 -10.57 15.97 -19.20
C ASN A 38 -11.24 15.40 -20.48
N PRO A 39 -12.06 16.17 -21.22
CA PRO A 39 -12.70 15.69 -22.45
C PRO A 39 -11.72 15.38 -23.58
N GLU A 40 -10.52 15.98 -23.59
CA GLU A 40 -9.49 15.75 -24.60
C GLU A 40 -8.66 14.49 -24.33
N ARG A 41 -8.80 13.89 -23.14
CA ARG A 41 -8.09 12.68 -22.75
C ARG A 41 -9.09 11.60 -22.40
N VAL A 42 -8.94 10.42 -23.01
CA VAL A 42 -9.70 9.25 -22.56
C VAL A 42 -9.24 8.88 -21.16
N SER A 43 -10.03 9.22 -20.16
CA SER A 43 -9.84 8.86 -18.75
C SER A 43 -11.18 8.44 -18.16
N MET A 44 -11.17 7.38 -17.36
CA MET A 44 -12.34 7.02 -16.56
C MET A 44 -12.40 7.94 -15.34
N PRO A 45 -13.58 8.51 -15.02
CA PRO A 45 -13.73 9.28 -13.79
C PRO A 45 -13.62 8.34 -12.58
N ASP A 46 -12.75 8.66 -11.64
CA ASP A 46 -12.62 7.94 -10.38
C ASP A 46 -12.58 8.91 -9.20
N PHE A 47 -13.57 8.78 -8.31
CA PHE A 47 -13.71 9.64 -7.13
C PHE A 47 -12.90 9.13 -5.93
N ASP A 48 -12.29 7.94 -6.00
CA ASP A 48 -11.53 7.33 -4.91
C ASP A 48 -12.31 7.39 -3.57
N VAL A 49 -13.58 6.96 -3.58
CA VAL A 49 -14.46 7.05 -2.40
C VAL A 49 -14.15 5.92 -1.44
N ASP A 50 -13.53 6.25 -0.31
CA ASP A 50 -13.24 5.29 0.76
C ASP A 50 -14.25 5.34 1.91
N PHE A 51 -14.41 4.23 2.62
CA PHE A 51 -15.17 4.14 3.86
C PHE A 51 -14.41 3.36 4.95
N CYS A 52 -14.76 3.63 6.21
CA CYS A 52 -14.11 2.96 7.33
C CYS A 52 -14.36 1.45 7.30
N MET A 53 -13.29 0.66 7.44
CA MET A 53 -13.31 -0.82 7.43
C MET A 53 -14.27 -1.43 8.46
N GLU A 54 -14.52 -0.74 9.58
CA GLU A 54 -15.45 -1.19 10.64
C GLU A 54 -16.89 -1.33 10.15
N LYS A 55 -17.30 -0.52 9.17
CA LYS A 55 -18.68 -0.50 8.64
C LYS A 55 -18.80 -1.15 7.26
N ARG A 56 -17.77 -1.85 6.80
CA ARG A 56 -17.75 -2.47 5.46
C ARG A 56 -18.93 -3.41 5.22
N ASP A 57 -19.33 -4.19 6.22
CA ASP A 57 -20.38 -5.20 6.06
C ASP A 57 -21.74 -4.53 5.77
N LEU A 58 -21.98 -3.33 6.32
CA LEU A 58 -23.18 -2.54 6.02
C LEU A 58 -23.19 -2.01 4.59
N VAL A 59 -22.02 -1.59 4.09
CA VAL A 59 -21.89 -1.11 2.70
C VAL A 59 -22.08 -2.25 1.72
N ILE A 60 -21.40 -3.37 1.95
CA ILE A 60 -21.49 -4.58 1.13
C ILE A 60 -22.95 -5.05 1.05
N GLU A 61 -23.67 -5.06 2.16
CA GLU A 61 -25.08 -5.45 2.16
C GLU A 61 -25.94 -4.48 1.34
N HIS A 62 -25.76 -3.17 1.53
CA HIS A 62 -26.50 -2.17 0.78
C HIS A 62 -26.25 -2.27 -0.73
N VAL A 63 -25.00 -2.42 -1.18
CA VAL A 63 -24.71 -2.56 -2.62
C VAL A 63 -25.15 -3.91 -3.17
N ALA A 64 -25.15 -4.98 -2.36
CA ALA A 64 -25.67 -6.28 -2.75
C ALA A 64 -27.20 -6.27 -2.92
N GLU A 65 -27.92 -5.55 -2.08
CA GLU A 65 -29.37 -5.32 -2.25
C GLU A 65 -29.67 -4.49 -3.51
N MET A 66 -28.84 -3.49 -3.79
CA MET A 66 -29.03 -2.57 -4.93
C MET A 66 -28.70 -3.21 -6.28
N TYR A 67 -27.62 -4.00 -6.36
CA TYR A 67 -27.07 -4.49 -7.63
C TYR A 67 -27.03 -6.02 -7.76
N GLY A 68 -27.38 -6.74 -6.69
CA GLY A 68 -27.37 -8.21 -6.62
C GLY A 68 -26.09 -8.75 -5.98
N ARG A 69 -26.24 -9.74 -5.08
CA ARG A 69 -25.14 -10.30 -4.29
C ARG A 69 -24.02 -10.92 -5.13
N GLU A 70 -24.37 -11.58 -6.23
CA GLU A 70 -23.42 -12.22 -7.15
C GLU A 70 -22.65 -11.20 -8.02
N ALA A 71 -23.10 -9.94 -8.05
CA ALA A 71 -22.46 -8.86 -8.80
C ALA A 71 -21.51 -8.00 -7.93
N VAL A 72 -21.42 -8.30 -6.62
CA VAL A 72 -20.59 -7.57 -5.66
C VAL A 72 -19.48 -8.47 -5.14
N SER A 73 -18.24 -7.99 -5.19
CA SER A 73 -17.08 -8.72 -4.70
C SER A 73 -16.03 -7.77 -4.12
N GLN A 74 -15.20 -8.30 -3.24
CA GLN A 74 -14.12 -7.57 -2.59
C GLN A 74 -12.82 -7.71 -3.39
N ILE A 75 -11.94 -6.72 -3.27
CA ILE A 75 -10.67 -6.69 -4.00
C ILE A 75 -9.52 -7.14 -3.09
N ILE A 76 -8.75 -8.14 -3.52
CA ILE A 76 -7.64 -8.71 -2.73
C ILE A 76 -6.46 -7.73 -2.61
N THR A 77 -5.71 -7.81 -1.51
CA THR A 77 -4.37 -7.21 -1.40
C THR A 77 -3.29 -8.28 -1.40
N PHE A 78 -2.05 -7.91 -1.71
CA PHE A 78 -0.92 -8.83 -1.69
C PHE A 78 0.07 -8.43 -0.60
N GLY A 79 0.47 -9.40 0.22
CA GLY A 79 1.62 -9.25 1.10
C GLY A 79 2.89 -9.52 0.31
N THR A 80 3.77 -8.53 0.19
CA THR A 80 5.10 -8.68 -0.44
C THR A 80 6.19 -8.80 0.61
N MET A 81 7.33 -9.36 0.22
CA MET A 81 8.51 -9.46 1.08
C MET A 81 9.29 -8.13 1.06
N ALA A 82 8.92 -7.20 1.94
CA ALA A 82 9.67 -5.97 2.18
C ALA A 82 11.04 -6.25 2.82
N ALA A 83 11.98 -5.30 2.76
CA ALA A 83 13.38 -5.43 3.21
C ALA A 83 13.55 -6.15 4.57
N LYS A 84 12.82 -5.74 5.61
CA LYS A 84 12.86 -6.39 6.93
C LYS A 84 12.30 -7.81 6.94
N ALA A 85 11.20 -8.02 6.21
CA ALA A 85 10.53 -9.32 6.14
C ALA A 85 11.40 -10.33 5.39
N VAL A 86 11.99 -9.94 4.27
CA VAL A 86 12.84 -10.82 3.46
C VAL A 86 14.10 -11.24 4.22
N ILE A 87 14.76 -10.33 4.95
CA ILE A 87 15.92 -10.67 5.80
C ILE A 87 15.53 -11.70 6.86
N ARG A 88 14.39 -11.50 7.53
CA ARG A 88 13.90 -12.42 8.57
C ARG A 88 13.54 -13.79 8.02
N ASP A 89 12.83 -13.83 6.90
CA ASP A 89 12.36 -15.08 6.31
C ASP A 89 13.52 -15.87 5.71
N VAL A 90 14.45 -15.23 4.99
CA VAL A 90 15.67 -15.87 4.45
C VAL A 90 16.58 -16.35 5.57
N GLY A 91 16.87 -15.51 6.57
CA GLY A 91 17.75 -15.89 7.67
C GLY A 91 17.25 -17.10 8.46
N ARG A 92 15.93 -17.22 8.63
CA ARG A 92 15.31 -18.41 9.24
C ARG A 92 15.47 -19.66 8.36
N VAL A 93 15.31 -19.53 7.04
CA VAL A 93 15.45 -20.65 6.09
C VAL A 93 16.89 -21.15 6.03
N LEU A 94 17.87 -20.26 6.16
CA LEU A 94 19.30 -20.61 6.26
C LEU A 94 19.69 -21.23 7.62
N GLY A 95 18.75 -21.33 8.57
CA GLY A 95 18.97 -21.97 9.87
C GLY A 95 19.56 -21.07 10.94
N HIS A 96 19.65 -19.76 10.72
CA HIS A 96 20.20 -18.85 11.73
C HIS A 96 19.22 -18.65 12.90
N PRO A 97 19.72 -18.52 14.14
CA PRO A 97 18.90 -18.17 15.30
C PRO A 97 18.22 -16.81 15.14
N TYR A 98 17.05 -16.63 15.76
CA TYR A 98 16.29 -15.37 15.71
C TYR A 98 17.14 -14.16 16.10
N GLY A 99 17.95 -14.27 17.16
CA GLY A 99 18.78 -13.15 17.63
C GLY A 99 19.83 -12.68 16.62
N PHE A 100 20.39 -13.59 15.82
CA PHE A 100 21.34 -13.26 14.75
C PHE A 100 20.66 -12.44 13.66
N VAL A 101 19.50 -12.91 13.19
CA VAL A 101 18.75 -12.27 12.09
C VAL A 101 18.10 -10.96 12.54
N ASP A 102 17.61 -10.91 13.78
CA ASP A 102 16.99 -9.71 14.37
C ASP A 102 17.99 -8.55 14.45
N ARG A 103 19.25 -8.83 14.82
CA ARG A 103 20.35 -7.85 14.85
C ARG A 103 20.53 -7.17 13.48
N ILE A 104 20.49 -7.94 12.39
CA ILE A 104 20.62 -7.42 11.03
C ILE A 104 19.35 -6.66 10.62
N SER A 105 18.17 -7.23 10.87
CA SER A 105 16.90 -6.61 10.45
C SER A 105 16.59 -5.27 11.11
N LYS A 106 17.14 -5.02 12.31
CA LYS A 106 17.03 -3.74 13.03
C LYS A 106 17.83 -2.61 12.41
N LEU A 107 18.90 -2.92 11.68
CA LEU A 107 19.68 -1.94 10.93
C LEU A 107 18.94 -1.40 9.71
N VAL A 108 17.90 -2.11 9.24
CA VAL A 108 17.05 -1.58 8.18
C VAL A 108 16.18 -0.45 8.74
N PRO A 109 16.19 0.77 8.17
CA PRO A 109 15.36 1.86 8.65
C PRO A 109 13.86 1.56 8.51
N PRO A 110 13.00 2.17 9.35
CA PRO A 110 11.57 1.87 9.40
C PRO A 110 10.73 2.58 8.30
N ASP A 111 11.35 3.31 7.38
CA ASP A 111 10.65 4.12 6.39
C ASP A 111 9.69 3.31 5.50
N PRO A 112 8.48 3.84 5.21
CA PRO A 112 7.61 3.25 4.20
C PRO A 112 8.29 3.15 2.84
N GLY A 113 8.19 1.99 2.18
CA GLY A 113 8.84 1.78 0.88
C GLY A 113 10.38 1.67 0.94
N MET A 114 10.92 1.31 2.11
CA MET A 114 12.34 0.97 2.28
C MET A 114 12.71 -0.28 1.46
N THR A 115 13.84 -0.20 0.76
CA THR A 115 14.45 -1.32 0.03
C THR A 115 15.83 -1.64 0.60
N LEU A 116 16.36 -2.82 0.30
CA LEU A 116 17.71 -3.21 0.72
C LEU A 116 18.76 -2.24 0.17
N GLU A 117 18.60 -1.77 -1.06
CA GLU A 117 19.49 -0.77 -1.65
C GLU A 117 19.49 0.55 -0.87
N LYS A 118 18.31 1.09 -0.54
CA LYS A 118 18.18 2.31 0.27
C LYS A 118 18.73 2.11 1.68
N ALA A 119 18.51 0.93 2.27
CA ALA A 119 19.01 0.61 3.59
C ALA A 119 20.54 0.62 3.62
N PHE A 120 21.19 0.02 2.62
CA PHE A 120 22.65 0.02 2.49
C PHE A 120 23.24 1.42 2.30
N ALA A 121 22.52 2.33 1.64
CA ALA A 121 22.94 3.71 1.49
C ALA A 121 22.72 4.56 2.76
N ALA A 122 21.72 4.21 3.57
CA ALA A 122 21.33 4.97 4.76
C ALA A 122 22.03 4.53 6.05
N GLU A 123 22.38 3.25 6.19
CA GLU A 123 23.01 2.68 7.39
C GLU A 123 24.41 2.13 7.06
N PRO A 124 25.50 2.84 7.42
CA PRO A 124 26.87 2.44 7.13
C PRO A 124 27.28 1.09 7.72
N GLN A 125 26.65 0.65 8.82
CA GLN A 125 26.93 -0.65 9.40
C GLN A 125 26.52 -1.81 8.48
N LEU A 126 25.53 -1.64 7.59
CA LEU A 126 25.08 -2.69 6.68
C LEU A 126 26.18 -3.11 5.68
N PRO A 127 26.84 -2.18 4.95
CA PRO A 127 28.04 -2.48 4.17
C PRO A 127 29.17 -3.12 5.00
N GLU A 128 29.43 -2.61 6.21
CA GLU A 128 30.50 -3.14 7.06
C GLU A 128 30.29 -4.60 7.44
N ILE A 129 29.10 -4.96 7.94
CA ILE A 129 28.80 -6.36 8.30
C ILE A 129 28.66 -7.26 7.08
N TYR A 130 28.27 -6.71 5.92
CA TYR A 130 28.16 -7.46 4.67
C TYR A 130 29.53 -7.91 4.15
N GLU A 131 30.57 -7.08 4.28
CA GLU A 131 31.93 -7.45 3.88
C GLU A 131 32.70 -8.21 4.98
N ALA A 132 32.34 -8.01 6.25
CA ALA A 132 33.04 -8.64 7.37
C ALA A 132 32.57 -10.07 7.70
N ASP A 133 31.34 -10.44 7.32
CA ASP A 133 30.71 -11.70 7.71
C ASP A 133 30.09 -12.43 6.50
N GLU A 134 30.67 -13.59 6.15
CA GLU A 134 30.23 -14.43 5.02
C GLU A 134 28.79 -14.96 5.20
N GLU A 135 28.33 -15.20 6.42
CA GLU A 135 26.95 -15.62 6.68
C GLU A 135 25.97 -14.47 6.38
N VAL A 136 26.33 -13.25 6.77
CA VAL A 136 25.55 -12.04 6.45
C VAL A 136 25.54 -11.76 4.96
N LYS A 137 26.67 -11.93 4.28
CA LYS A 137 26.79 -11.79 2.83
C LYS A 137 25.84 -12.72 2.08
N ALA A 138 25.89 -14.02 2.40
CA ALA A 138 25.03 -15.02 1.78
C ALA A 138 23.54 -14.75 2.05
N LEU A 139 23.19 -14.32 3.27
CA LEU A 139 21.83 -13.93 3.63
C LEU A 139 21.33 -12.75 2.79
N ILE A 140 22.14 -11.69 2.67
CA ILE A 140 21.73 -10.46 1.98
C ILE A 140 21.67 -10.68 0.46
N ASP A 141 22.59 -11.45 -0.12
CA ASP A 141 22.56 -11.76 -1.55
C ASP A 141 21.31 -12.55 -1.94
N MET A 142 20.88 -13.48 -1.06
CA MET A 142 19.62 -14.18 -1.27
C MET A 142 18.42 -13.26 -1.04
N ALA A 143 18.47 -12.40 -0.03
CA ALA A 143 17.42 -11.44 0.25
C ALA A 143 17.21 -10.45 -0.92
N ARG A 144 18.27 -9.99 -1.57
CA ARG A 144 18.20 -9.15 -2.78
C ARG A 144 17.45 -9.80 -3.94
N LYS A 145 17.53 -11.13 -4.07
CA LYS A 145 16.79 -11.88 -5.11
C LYS A 145 15.31 -12.04 -4.81
N LEU A 146 14.93 -11.98 -3.52
CA LEU A 146 13.56 -12.24 -3.05
C LEU A 146 12.82 -10.97 -2.61
N GLU A 147 13.52 -9.84 -2.51
CA GLU A 147 12.90 -8.56 -2.18
C GLU A 147 11.77 -8.22 -3.17
N GLY A 148 10.62 -7.85 -2.63
CA GLY A 148 9.45 -7.46 -3.42
C GLY A 148 8.60 -8.61 -3.95
N VAL A 149 9.04 -9.87 -3.83
CA VAL A 149 8.24 -11.02 -4.27
C VAL A 149 6.96 -11.15 -3.45
N THR A 150 5.86 -11.47 -4.14
CA THR A 150 4.55 -11.73 -3.52
C THR A 150 4.60 -13.00 -2.67
N ARG A 151 4.21 -12.88 -1.39
CA ARG A 151 4.29 -13.97 -0.42
C ARG A 151 2.95 -14.64 -0.18
N ASN A 152 1.89 -13.85 -0.01
CA ASN A 152 0.57 -14.35 0.35
C ASN A 152 -0.55 -13.37 0.03
N ALA A 153 -1.78 -13.88 0.01
CA ALA A 153 -2.97 -13.05 0.10
C ALA A 153 -2.90 -12.19 1.37
N GLY A 154 -3.16 -10.90 1.20
CA GLY A 154 -3.19 -9.94 2.30
C GLY A 154 -4.32 -10.23 3.27
N LYS A 155 -4.15 -9.79 4.52
CA LYS A 155 -5.09 -10.09 5.61
C LYS A 155 -6.42 -9.34 5.49
N HIS A 156 -6.44 -8.25 4.73
CA HIS A 156 -7.60 -7.40 4.51
C HIS A 156 -7.76 -7.12 3.03
N ALA A 157 -9.00 -7.02 2.54
CA ALA A 157 -9.27 -6.54 1.19
C ALA A 157 -8.83 -5.07 1.06
N GLY A 158 -8.43 -4.69 -0.15
CA GLY A 158 -7.89 -3.36 -0.47
C GLY A 158 -8.98 -2.37 -0.79
N ALA A 159 -10.12 -2.88 -1.25
CA ALA A 159 -11.37 -2.17 -1.46
C ALA A 159 -12.54 -3.15 -1.30
N TRP A 160 -13.72 -2.62 -0.98
CA TRP A 160 -14.93 -3.38 -0.66
C TRP A 160 -16.11 -2.87 -1.46
#